data_AF-A0A921GND6-F1
#
_entry.id   AF-A0A921GND6-F1
#
_cell.length_a   1.000
_cell.length_b   1.000
_cell.length_c   1.000
_cell.angle_alpha   90.00
_cell.angle_beta   90.00
_cell.angle_gamma   90.00
#
_symmetry.space_group_name_H-M   'P 1'
#
loop_
_entity.id
_entity.type
_entity.pdbx_description
1 polymer ?
#
loop_
_entity_poly.entity_id
_entity_poly.type
_entity_poly.pdbx_seq_one_letter_code
_entity_poly.pdbx_strand_id
1 'polypeptide(L)'
;RQDTVKVADFGLARAIGANNSSTGAALLGTVAYISPEVVTRGEADERSDLYSLGVVLFEMLTGRQPFRGEQPVHIAFQHVHEDIPAPSTLVSGIPRPLDSLITWACARGVEQRPASAADLLKAVRELLRTLPAAVLAARPEEIEPSDTGDIPRPTSSLDEVAADISRGPRVFAPGGADAETTEPAAADDDGGEAEDEDGTDAEEPEVAAEEDERTRSLVVRAPRARRGRHLPVGARRRSRPMAALAALSLVAVLAGGAWTGADWYLETGPGADRTVPLVTGTPLQDAEAELTASDLTVRTQERFDDTVPAGHVISAEPSTGTTLKKGSDVHLVVSKGVETFPVPALEGTGLEEAREQVEALGLELVEDEAEYSETVPQGVVISQSADAEALPEGGEVHVVVSQGRQPLAVPDQTGAPAASARSTLEAAGFRVTSAEAHSPSVPKGSVISQSPASGTLHRGDTVHIVTSLGPEMVTVPDVFRKPEAEARSALEAAGFTVEVVHYKGEPVFGQVYEQTAAAGSQQAKGSTITIKVF
;
A
#
# COMPACT_ATOMS: atom_id res chain seq x y z
N ARG A 1 -22.42 -30.56 -0.43
CA ARG A 1 -23.80 -30.02 -0.47
C ARG A 1 -23.88 -29.18 -1.73
N GLN A 2 -24.50 -29.75 -2.77
CA GLN A 2 -24.96 -29.22 -4.07
C GLN A 2 -24.35 -27.91 -4.61
N ASP A 3 -23.89 -27.99 -5.87
CA ASP A 3 -23.44 -26.93 -6.80
C ASP A 3 -24.37 -25.71 -6.86
N THR A 4 -24.43 -24.96 -5.77
CA THR A 4 -25.23 -23.74 -5.66
C THR A 4 -24.26 -22.63 -5.26
N VAL A 5 -23.95 -21.75 -6.21
CA VAL A 5 -23.24 -20.50 -5.92
C VAL A 5 -24.10 -19.70 -4.96
N LYS A 6 -23.52 -19.26 -3.86
CA LYS A 6 -24.18 -18.45 -2.83
C LYS A 6 -23.56 -17.07 -2.82
N VAL A 7 -24.40 -16.04 -2.90
CA VAL A 7 -24.00 -14.65 -2.64
C VAL A 7 -24.04 -14.45 -1.13
N ALA A 8 -22.91 -14.09 -0.53
CA ALA A 8 -22.74 -14.00 0.92
C ALA A 8 -22.57 -12.56 1.45
N ASP A 9 -22.27 -11.61 0.57
CA ASP A 9 -21.96 -10.23 0.93
C ASP A 9 -22.87 -9.26 0.17
N PHE A 10 -23.37 -8.24 0.86
CA PHE A 10 -24.33 -7.25 0.37
C PHE A 10 -23.83 -5.84 0.73
N GLY A 11 -22.71 -5.42 0.14
CA GLY A 11 -22.02 -4.18 0.49
C GLY A 11 -22.84 -2.89 0.43
N LEU A 12 -23.97 -2.86 -0.31
CA LEU A 12 -24.81 -1.67 -0.48
C LEU A 12 -26.33 -1.92 -0.35
N ALA A 13 -26.75 -3.04 0.23
CA ALA A 13 -28.18 -3.39 0.27
C ALA A 13 -29.00 -2.37 1.10
N ARG A 14 -29.98 -1.73 0.44
CA ARG A 14 -30.95 -0.83 1.08
C ARG A 14 -32.30 -1.53 1.24
N ALA A 15 -32.84 -1.53 2.46
CA ALA A 15 -34.17 -2.05 2.72
C ALA A 15 -35.24 -1.14 2.06
N ILE A 16 -36.11 -1.74 1.23
CA ILE A 16 -37.22 -1.04 0.60
C ILE A 16 -38.22 -0.63 1.70
N GLY A 17 -38.28 0.67 2.03
CA GLY A 17 -39.24 1.24 2.99
C GLY A 17 -38.64 1.99 4.19
N ALA A 18 -37.32 2.14 4.29
CA ALA A 18 -36.69 2.97 5.33
C ALA A 18 -36.52 4.43 4.86
N ASN A 19 -36.92 5.38 5.70
CA ASN A 19 -36.81 6.82 5.45
C ASN A 19 -35.34 7.27 5.23
N ASN A 20 -35.15 8.12 4.21
CA ASN A 20 -33.89 8.73 3.79
C ASN A 20 -33.31 9.71 4.83
N SER A 21 -32.70 9.22 5.91
CA SER A 21 -31.98 10.09 6.85
C SER A 21 -30.83 9.35 7.53
N SER A 22 -29.75 9.13 6.77
CA SER A 22 -28.39 9.15 7.31
C SER A 22 -27.52 9.92 6.32
N THR A 23 -27.44 11.23 6.52
CA THR A 23 -26.36 12.08 6.02
C THR A 23 -25.05 11.57 6.63
N GLY A 24 -24.11 11.13 5.79
CA GLY A 24 -22.75 10.72 6.19
C GLY A 24 -22.46 9.22 6.06
N ALA A 25 -23.02 8.52 5.07
CA ALA A 25 -22.64 7.15 4.78
C ALA A 25 -21.36 7.14 3.93
N ALA A 26 -20.19 7.06 4.60
CA ALA A 26 -18.94 6.65 3.98
C ALA A 26 -19.20 5.33 3.23
N LEU A 27 -19.30 5.45 1.92
CA LEU A 27 -19.86 4.42 1.05
C LEU A 27 -18.74 3.40 0.79
N LEU A 28 -18.61 2.45 1.72
CA LEU A 28 -17.61 1.39 1.72
C LEU A 28 -17.89 0.42 0.55
N GLY A 29 -17.08 0.44 -0.51
CA GLY A 29 -17.19 -0.50 -1.62
C GLY A 29 -15.87 -0.73 -2.33
N THR A 30 -15.60 -1.96 -2.77
CA THR A 30 -14.37 -2.27 -3.53
C THR A 30 -14.35 -1.49 -4.85
N VAL A 31 -13.45 -0.51 -4.97
CA VAL A 31 -13.43 0.47 -6.06
C VAL A 31 -13.29 -0.18 -7.44
N ALA A 32 -12.73 -1.38 -7.52
CA ALA A 32 -12.61 -2.15 -8.76
C ALA A 32 -13.95 -2.56 -9.40
N TYR A 33 -15.06 -2.55 -8.66
CA TYR A 33 -16.39 -2.95 -9.16
C TYR A 33 -17.40 -1.81 -9.13
N ILE A 34 -16.98 -0.59 -8.77
CA ILE A 34 -17.89 0.54 -8.56
C ILE A 34 -18.48 1.02 -9.88
N SER A 35 -19.77 1.39 -9.86
CA SER A 35 -20.40 1.97 -11.04
C SER A 35 -20.14 3.48 -11.16
N PRO A 36 -20.12 4.03 -12.39
CA PRO A 36 -19.82 5.45 -12.65
C PRO A 36 -20.72 6.44 -11.90
N GLU A 37 -22.00 6.13 -11.76
CA GLU A 37 -22.97 6.97 -11.07
C GLU A 37 -22.79 6.98 -9.55
N VAL A 38 -22.30 5.89 -8.96
CA VAL A 38 -21.99 5.85 -7.53
C VAL A 38 -20.81 6.77 -7.23
N VAL A 39 -19.82 6.84 -8.13
CA VAL A 39 -18.67 7.75 -8.01
C VAL A 39 -19.06 9.21 -8.24
N THR A 40 -19.89 9.48 -9.27
CA THR A 40 -20.20 10.86 -9.69
C THR A 40 -21.36 11.49 -8.93
N ARG A 41 -22.32 10.69 -8.45
CA ARG A 41 -23.55 11.16 -7.81
C ARG A 41 -23.75 10.61 -6.39
N GLY A 42 -22.97 9.63 -5.95
CA GLY A 42 -23.15 8.98 -4.65
C GLY A 42 -24.44 8.16 -4.54
N GLU A 43 -25.15 7.94 -5.65
CA GLU A 43 -26.42 7.23 -5.70
C GLU A 43 -26.23 5.85 -6.34
N ALA A 44 -26.78 4.82 -5.70
CA ALA A 44 -26.79 3.44 -6.20
C ALA A 44 -28.23 2.97 -6.42
N ASP A 45 -28.48 2.30 -7.54
CA ASP A 45 -29.74 1.63 -7.85
C ASP A 45 -29.51 0.21 -8.39
N GLU A 46 -30.58 -0.48 -8.81
CA GLU A 46 -30.48 -1.84 -9.37
C GLU A 46 -29.50 -1.92 -10.55
N ARG A 47 -29.35 -0.85 -11.35
CA ARG A 47 -28.47 -0.83 -12.51
C ARG A 47 -27.01 -0.59 -12.14
N SER A 48 -26.74 -0.07 -10.95
CA SER A 48 -25.40 -0.05 -10.35
C SER A 48 -24.92 -1.48 -10.04
N ASP A 49 -25.81 -2.34 -9.53
CA ASP A 49 -25.51 -3.75 -9.31
C ASP A 49 -25.25 -4.50 -10.63
N LEU A 50 -25.99 -4.15 -11.70
CA LEU A 50 -25.79 -4.74 -13.03
C LEU A 50 -24.42 -4.40 -13.62
N TYR A 51 -23.93 -3.18 -13.39
CA TYR A 51 -22.58 -2.77 -13.79
C TYR A 51 -21.54 -3.60 -13.05
N SER A 52 -21.66 -3.68 -11.73
CA SER A 52 -20.76 -4.45 -10.86
C SER A 52 -20.72 -5.93 -11.26
N LEU A 53 -21.89 -6.51 -11.55
CA LEU A 53 -22.01 -7.88 -12.06
C LEU A 53 -21.32 -8.05 -13.43
N GLY A 54 -21.45 -7.06 -14.32
CA GLY A 54 -20.76 -7.07 -15.61
C GLY A 54 -19.23 -7.04 -15.46
N VAL A 55 -18.70 -6.28 -14.49
CA VAL A 55 -17.27 -6.28 -14.14
C VAL A 55 -16.83 -7.66 -13.63
N VAL A 56 -17.60 -8.27 -12.74
CA VAL A 56 -17.31 -9.65 -12.24
C VAL A 56 -17.32 -10.67 -13.39
N LEU A 57 -18.28 -10.56 -14.32
CA LEU A 57 -18.34 -11.42 -15.51
C LEU A 57 -17.14 -11.22 -16.42
N PHE A 58 -16.69 -9.98 -16.62
CA PHE A 58 -15.48 -9.68 -17.37
C PHE A 58 -14.26 -10.35 -16.73
N GLU A 59 -14.10 -10.21 -15.42
CA GLU A 59 -12.97 -10.77 -14.69
C GLU A 59 -12.99 -12.30 -14.70
N MET A 60 -14.13 -12.95 -14.48
CA MET A 60 -14.23 -14.41 -14.56
C MET A 60 -13.84 -14.98 -15.93
N LEU A 61 -14.02 -14.21 -17.01
CA LEU A 61 -13.68 -14.63 -18.36
C LEU A 61 -12.23 -14.35 -18.75
N THR A 62 -11.64 -13.30 -18.17
CA THR A 62 -10.31 -12.80 -18.56
C THR A 62 -9.23 -13.06 -17.51
N GLY A 63 -9.63 -13.43 -16.28
CA GLY A 63 -8.76 -13.55 -15.10
C GLY A 63 -8.23 -12.21 -14.60
N ARG A 64 -8.75 -11.08 -15.09
CA ARG A 64 -8.24 -9.73 -14.75
C ARG A 64 -9.38 -8.72 -14.68
N GLN A 65 -9.24 -7.74 -13.81
CA GLN A 65 -10.15 -6.59 -13.78
C GLN A 65 -10.02 -5.75 -15.06
N PRO A 66 -11.11 -5.08 -15.48
CA PRO A 66 -11.12 -4.28 -16.70
C PRO A 66 -10.23 -3.03 -16.60
N PHE A 67 -10.10 -2.47 -15.40
CA PHE A 67 -9.27 -1.31 -15.10
C PHE A 67 -8.30 -1.66 -13.97
N ARG A 68 -7.12 -1.04 -14.00
CA ARG A 68 -6.03 -1.27 -13.04
C ARG A 68 -5.35 0.06 -12.76
N GLY A 69 -4.95 0.26 -11.51
CA GLY A 69 -4.17 1.39 -11.08
C GLY A 69 -3.65 1.18 -9.66
N GLU A 70 -2.52 1.80 -9.34
CA GLU A 70 -1.88 1.75 -8.02
C GLU A 70 -2.74 2.42 -6.94
N GLN A 71 -3.60 3.37 -7.33
CA GLN A 71 -4.43 4.13 -6.41
C GLN A 71 -5.93 3.91 -6.70
N PRO A 72 -6.78 3.71 -5.67
CA PRO A 72 -8.21 3.50 -5.84
C PRO A 72 -8.88 4.61 -6.66
N VAL A 73 -8.52 5.88 -6.41
CA VAL A 73 -9.07 7.04 -7.14
C VAL A 73 -8.84 6.96 -8.64
N HIS A 74 -7.73 6.37 -9.09
CA HIS A 74 -7.42 6.19 -10.50
C HIS A 74 -8.38 5.19 -11.14
N ILE A 75 -8.65 4.07 -10.46
CA ILE A 75 -9.59 3.05 -10.92
C ILE A 75 -11.01 3.63 -10.97
N ALA A 76 -11.43 4.38 -9.94
CA ALA A 76 -12.71 5.08 -9.93
C ALA A 76 -12.83 6.08 -11.11
N PHE A 77 -11.77 6.83 -11.38
CA PHE A 77 -11.71 7.76 -12.51
C PHE A 77 -11.88 7.03 -13.85
N GLN A 78 -11.24 5.88 -14.03
CA GLN A 78 -11.35 5.06 -15.24
C GLN A 78 -12.78 4.54 -15.44
N HIS A 79 -13.45 4.07 -14.39
CA HIS A 79 -14.87 3.69 -14.50
C HIS A 79 -15.75 4.84 -15.00
N VAL A 80 -15.48 6.09 -14.58
CA VAL A 80 -16.24 7.26 -14.99
C VAL A 80 -15.94 7.71 -16.43
N HIS A 81 -14.70 7.59 -16.89
CA HIS A 81 -14.24 8.22 -18.14
C HIS A 81 -13.92 7.24 -19.28
N GLU A 82 -13.72 5.97 -18.98
CA GLU A 82 -13.32 4.94 -19.95
C GLU A 82 -14.40 3.87 -20.07
N ASP A 83 -14.51 3.27 -21.27
CA ASP A 83 -15.47 2.20 -21.51
C ASP A 83 -14.79 0.87 -21.17
N ILE A 84 -15.53 -0.03 -20.54
CA ILE A 84 -15.01 -1.37 -20.26
C ILE A 84 -14.67 -2.06 -21.58
N PRO A 85 -13.43 -2.55 -21.77
CA PRO A 85 -13.04 -3.21 -23.00
C PRO A 85 -13.87 -4.47 -23.23
N ALA A 86 -14.02 -4.87 -24.49
CA ALA A 86 -14.62 -6.16 -24.80
C ALA A 86 -13.70 -7.29 -24.30
N PRO A 87 -14.19 -8.30 -23.56
CA PRO A 87 -13.37 -9.42 -23.07
C PRO A 87 -12.54 -10.10 -24.16
N SER A 88 -13.07 -10.20 -25.38
CA SER A 88 -12.34 -10.78 -26.53
C SER A 88 -11.09 -10.01 -26.94
N THR A 89 -10.91 -8.77 -26.48
CA THR A 89 -9.66 -8.01 -26.67
C THR A 89 -8.52 -8.54 -25.83
N LEU A 90 -8.82 -9.17 -24.69
CA LEU A 90 -7.83 -9.81 -23.81
C LEU A 90 -7.71 -11.31 -24.07
N VAL A 91 -8.83 -11.98 -24.36
CA VAL A 91 -8.87 -13.44 -24.55
C VAL A 91 -9.53 -13.76 -25.89
N SER A 92 -8.73 -14.19 -26.87
CA SER A 92 -9.16 -14.41 -28.27
C SER A 92 -10.19 -15.55 -28.47
N GLY A 93 -10.53 -16.29 -27.43
CA GLY A 93 -11.54 -17.36 -27.44
C GLY A 93 -12.97 -16.90 -27.13
N ILE A 94 -13.16 -15.65 -26.71
CA ILE A 94 -14.47 -15.15 -26.26
C ILE A 94 -15.35 -14.74 -27.46
N PRO A 95 -16.61 -15.25 -27.57
CA PRO A 95 -17.52 -14.86 -28.64
C PRO A 95 -17.99 -13.40 -28.54
N ARG A 96 -18.13 -12.73 -29.69
CA ARG A 96 -18.67 -11.35 -29.78
C ARG A 96 -20.01 -11.13 -29.07
N PRO A 97 -20.98 -12.07 -29.10
CA PRO A 97 -22.23 -11.87 -28.36
C PRO A 97 -22.03 -11.78 -26.84
N LEU A 98 -20.98 -12.41 -26.29
CA LEU A 98 -20.63 -12.29 -24.87
C LEU A 98 -19.98 -10.95 -24.58
N ASP A 99 -19.15 -10.43 -25.50
CA ASP A 99 -18.66 -9.04 -25.42
C ASP A 99 -19.83 -8.05 -25.33
N SER A 100 -20.82 -8.20 -26.22
CA SER A 100 -21.98 -7.31 -26.26
C SER A 100 -22.80 -7.37 -24.97
N LEU A 101 -22.97 -8.56 -24.39
CA LEU A 101 -23.69 -8.72 -23.12
C LEU A 101 -22.97 -7.98 -21.98
N ILE A 102 -21.64 -8.15 -21.88
CA ILE A 102 -20.83 -7.54 -20.82
C ILE A 102 -20.73 -6.03 -21.00
N THR A 103 -20.41 -5.55 -22.20
CA THR A 103 -20.35 -4.11 -22.48
C THR A 103 -21.71 -3.43 -22.37
N TRP A 104 -22.82 -4.14 -22.60
CA TRP A 104 -24.17 -3.65 -22.33
C TRP A 104 -24.44 -3.51 -20.82
N ALA A 105 -24.09 -4.51 -20.02
CA ALA A 105 -24.20 -4.44 -18.56
C ALA A 105 -23.29 -3.33 -17.97
N CYS A 106 -22.12 -3.13 -18.56
CA CYS A 106 -21.10 -2.18 -18.14
C CYS A 106 -21.15 -0.82 -18.87
N ALA A 107 -22.25 -0.47 -19.52
CA ALA A 107 -22.35 0.82 -20.21
C ALA A 107 -22.23 1.97 -19.20
N ARG A 108 -21.45 3.02 -19.50
CA ARG A 108 -21.30 4.15 -18.56
C ARG A 108 -22.64 4.84 -18.23
N GLY A 109 -23.47 5.06 -19.25
CA GLY A 109 -24.81 5.61 -19.10
C GLY A 109 -25.77 4.61 -18.45
N VAL A 110 -26.39 4.99 -17.33
CA VAL A 110 -27.34 4.15 -16.57
C VAL A 110 -28.55 3.75 -17.42
N GLU A 111 -28.95 4.59 -18.37
CA GLU A 111 -30.02 4.36 -19.33
C GLU A 111 -29.65 3.41 -20.47
N GLN A 112 -28.36 3.16 -20.67
CA GLN A 112 -27.85 2.27 -21.73
C GLN A 112 -27.67 0.84 -21.23
N ARG A 113 -27.80 0.60 -19.93
CA ARG A 113 -27.74 -0.72 -19.27
C ARG A 113 -29.07 -1.48 -19.39
N PRO A 114 -29.10 -2.79 -19.07
CA PRO A 114 -30.35 -3.50 -18.88
C PRO A 114 -31.23 -2.77 -17.85
N ALA A 115 -32.53 -2.71 -18.10
CA ALA A 115 -33.44 -2.00 -17.22
C ALA A 115 -33.61 -2.70 -15.86
N SER A 116 -33.42 -4.03 -15.83
CA SER A 116 -33.51 -4.88 -14.64
C SER A 116 -32.63 -6.13 -14.73
N ALA A 117 -32.37 -6.78 -13.60
CA ALA A 117 -31.70 -8.08 -13.55
C ALA A 117 -32.47 -9.17 -14.30
N ALA A 118 -33.80 -9.06 -14.38
CA ALA A 118 -34.64 -9.98 -15.15
C ALA A 118 -34.36 -9.88 -16.67
N ASP A 119 -34.11 -8.67 -17.17
CA ASP A 119 -33.78 -8.44 -18.58
C ASP A 119 -32.40 -8.99 -18.92
N LEU A 120 -31.41 -8.75 -18.05
CA LEU A 120 -30.07 -9.32 -18.21
C LEU A 120 -30.10 -10.84 -18.18
N LEU A 121 -30.83 -11.45 -17.24
CA LEU A 121 -30.99 -12.90 -17.14
C LEU A 121 -31.66 -13.49 -18.38
N LYS A 122 -32.66 -12.80 -18.93
CA LYS A 122 -33.31 -13.20 -20.18
C LYS A 122 -32.30 -13.22 -21.33
N ALA A 123 -31.50 -12.16 -21.47
CA ALA A 123 -30.45 -12.06 -22.49
C ALA A 123 -29.40 -13.17 -22.33
N VAL A 124 -28.92 -13.44 -21.10
CA VAL A 124 -27.99 -14.54 -20.81
C VAL A 124 -28.58 -15.89 -21.24
N ARG A 125 -29.83 -16.17 -20.87
CA ARG A 125 -30.50 -17.45 -21.23
C ARG A 125 -30.73 -17.60 -22.73
N GLU A 126 -30.98 -16.51 -23.43
CA GLU A 126 -31.09 -16.51 -24.90
C GLU A 126 -29.73 -16.75 -25.55
N LEU A 127 -28.68 -16.07 -25.06
CA LEU A 127 -27.31 -16.27 -25.51
C LEU A 127 -26.84 -17.72 -25.29
N LEU A 128 -27.08 -18.30 -24.12
CA LEU A 128 -26.72 -19.70 -23.83
C LEU A 128 -27.39 -20.72 -24.76
N ARG A 129 -28.57 -20.39 -25.33
CA ARG A 129 -29.26 -21.26 -26.31
C ARG A 129 -28.68 -21.14 -27.72
N THR A 130 -28.01 -20.05 -28.03
CA THR A 130 -27.47 -19.76 -29.37
C THR A 130 -25.98 -20.11 -29.49
N LEU A 131 -25.25 -20.16 -28.37
CA LEU A 131 -23.83 -20.52 -28.37
C LEU A 131 -23.60 -22.02 -28.65
N PRO A 132 -22.60 -22.38 -29.49
CA PRO A 132 -22.22 -23.77 -29.73
C PRO A 132 -21.73 -24.46 -28.45
N ALA A 133 -21.99 -25.76 -28.31
CA ALA A 133 -21.53 -26.55 -27.17
C ALA A 133 -20.01 -26.52 -26.98
N ALA A 134 -19.23 -26.41 -28.07
CA ALA A 134 -17.78 -26.30 -28.02
C ALA A 134 -17.30 -25.01 -27.32
N VAL A 135 -18.04 -23.91 -27.48
CA VAL A 135 -17.74 -22.64 -26.80
C VAL A 135 -18.10 -22.73 -25.32
N LEU A 136 -19.24 -23.34 -24.99
CA LEU A 136 -19.66 -23.53 -23.59
C LEU A 136 -18.76 -24.53 -22.83
N ALA A 137 -18.13 -25.46 -23.53
CA ALA A 137 -17.19 -26.43 -22.97
C ALA A 137 -15.75 -25.90 -22.90
N ALA A 138 -15.46 -24.75 -23.52
CA ALA A 138 -14.15 -24.14 -23.45
C ALA A 138 -13.84 -23.75 -22.00
N ARG A 139 -12.69 -24.19 -21.51
CA ARG A 139 -12.17 -23.76 -20.21
C ARG A 139 -11.14 -22.67 -20.45
N PRO A 140 -11.09 -21.63 -19.60
CA PRO A 140 -9.98 -20.68 -19.63
C PRO A 140 -8.67 -21.45 -19.46
N GLU A 141 -7.61 -20.97 -20.12
CA GLU A 141 -6.25 -21.43 -19.81
C GLU A 141 -5.95 -21.12 -18.34
N GLU A 142 -5.20 -21.99 -17.68
CA GLU A 142 -4.83 -21.83 -16.27
C GLU A 142 -3.90 -20.62 -16.17
N ILE A 143 -4.44 -19.48 -15.73
CA ILE A 143 -3.68 -18.26 -15.47
C ILE A 143 -3.13 -18.41 -14.04
N GLU A 144 -1.83 -18.22 -13.86
CA GLU A 144 -1.20 -18.07 -12.54
C GLU A 144 -2.07 -17.12 -11.69
N PRO A 145 -2.43 -17.49 -10.45
CA PRO A 145 -3.32 -16.67 -9.64
C PRO A 145 -2.70 -15.29 -9.48
N SER A 146 -3.26 -14.29 -10.18
CA SER A 146 -2.95 -12.91 -9.86
C SER A 146 -3.55 -12.64 -8.50
N ASP A 147 -2.68 -12.23 -7.57
CA ASP A 147 -3.03 -11.97 -6.19
C ASP A 147 -4.28 -11.08 -6.13
N THR A 148 -5.39 -11.69 -5.75
CA THR A 148 -6.63 -10.96 -5.43
C THR A 148 -6.59 -10.50 -3.97
N GLY A 149 -5.45 -10.66 -3.28
CA GLY A 149 -5.13 -10.03 -2.00
C GLY A 149 -4.82 -8.54 -2.12
N ASP A 150 -4.29 -8.10 -3.27
CA ASP A 150 -4.08 -6.67 -3.60
C ASP A 150 -5.39 -5.99 -4.02
N ILE A 151 -6.47 -6.19 -3.25
CA ILE A 151 -7.67 -5.37 -3.38
C ILE A 151 -7.42 -4.11 -2.54
N PRO A 152 -7.25 -2.92 -3.13
CA PRO A 152 -7.30 -1.69 -2.36
C PRO A 152 -8.71 -1.59 -1.77
N ARG A 153 -8.85 -1.92 -0.49
CA ARG A 153 -10.05 -1.58 0.26
C ARG A 153 -10.02 -0.06 0.40
N PRO A 154 -11.11 0.66 0.08
CA PRO A 154 -11.13 2.10 0.29
C PRO A 154 -10.89 2.39 1.77
N THR A 155 -9.79 3.08 2.07
CA THR A 155 -9.58 3.75 3.37
C THR A 155 -10.20 5.14 3.39
N SER A 156 -10.65 5.64 2.23
CA SER A 156 -11.31 6.94 2.07
C SER A 156 -12.80 6.82 1.79
N SER A 157 -13.55 7.81 2.24
CA SER A 157 -14.99 7.92 1.97
C SER A 157 -15.24 8.25 0.50
N LEU A 158 -16.37 7.81 -0.09
CA LEU A 158 -16.68 8.17 -1.48
C LEU A 158 -16.78 9.68 -1.73
N ASP A 159 -17.08 10.45 -0.69
CA ASP A 159 -17.11 11.92 -0.78
C ASP A 159 -15.71 12.48 -1.10
N GLU A 160 -14.65 11.87 -0.56
CA GLU A 160 -13.25 12.24 -0.86
C GLU A 160 -12.84 11.82 -2.28
N VAL A 161 -13.25 10.63 -2.71
CA VAL A 161 -12.96 10.12 -4.07
C VAL A 161 -13.67 10.98 -5.14
N ALA A 162 -14.94 11.34 -4.92
CA ALA A 162 -15.70 12.21 -5.82
C ALA A 162 -15.11 13.64 -5.88
N ALA A 163 -14.63 14.15 -4.75
CA ALA A 163 -13.97 15.45 -4.67
C ALA A 163 -12.63 15.45 -5.44
N ASP A 164 -11.84 14.38 -5.36
CA ASP A 164 -10.57 14.25 -6.07
C ASP A 164 -10.75 14.11 -7.59
N ILE A 165 -11.73 13.30 -8.04
CA ILE A 165 -12.05 13.14 -9.47
C ILE A 165 -12.48 14.46 -10.11
N SER A 166 -13.20 15.30 -9.36
CA SER A 166 -13.66 16.62 -9.82
C SER A 166 -12.51 17.63 -10.04
N ARG A 167 -11.31 17.38 -9.50
CA ARG A 167 -10.15 18.28 -9.67
C ARG A 167 -9.40 18.12 -11.01
N GLY A 168 -9.78 17.16 -11.85
CA GLY A 168 -9.18 16.94 -13.17
C GLY A 168 -7.76 16.33 -13.14
N PRO A 169 -7.22 15.87 -14.28
CA PRO A 169 -5.95 15.16 -14.33
C PRO A 169 -4.77 16.11 -14.07
N ARG A 170 -3.92 15.77 -13.10
CA ARG A 170 -2.62 16.43 -12.90
C ARG A 170 -1.70 16.10 -14.07
N VAL A 171 -1.25 17.12 -14.80
CA VAL A 171 -0.27 16.97 -15.88
C VAL A 171 1.11 16.79 -15.25
N PHE A 172 1.63 15.56 -15.29
CA PHE A 172 3.05 15.32 -15.03
C PHE A 172 3.84 15.63 -16.30
N ALA A 173 4.71 16.64 -16.23
CA ALA A 173 5.65 16.94 -17.29
C ALA A 173 6.67 15.79 -17.42
N PRO A 174 6.99 15.30 -18.63
CA PRO A 174 7.95 14.21 -18.77
C PRO A 174 9.37 14.76 -18.90
N GLY A 175 10.27 14.24 -18.07
CA GLY A 175 11.68 14.06 -18.44
C GLY A 175 12.72 14.72 -17.54
N GLY A 176 13.65 13.88 -17.04
CA GLY A 176 14.98 14.31 -16.64
C GLY A 176 15.57 13.53 -15.46
N ALA A 177 16.21 12.40 -15.75
CA ALA A 177 17.06 11.68 -14.81
C ALA A 177 18.41 12.39 -14.62
N ASP A 178 18.98 12.18 -13.43
CA ASP A 178 20.39 12.25 -13.02
C ASP A 178 21.14 13.59 -13.18
N ALA A 179 21.46 14.21 -12.04
CA ALA A 179 22.84 14.25 -11.53
C ALA A 179 22.95 15.09 -10.25
N GLU A 180 23.59 14.50 -9.24
CA GLU A 180 24.30 15.16 -8.16
C GLU A 180 25.14 16.36 -8.66
N THR A 181 25.38 17.33 -7.79
CA THR A 181 26.70 17.76 -7.27
C THR A 181 26.50 19.15 -6.62
N THR A 182 26.53 19.24 -5.29
CA THR A 182 27.67 19.73 -4.49
C THR A 182 28.16 21.12 -4.88
N GLU A 183 28.15 22.03 -3.91
CA GLU A 183 28.80 23.36 -3.93
C GLU A 183 30.27 23.27 -4.38
N PRO A 184 30.87 24.39 -4.84
CA PRO A 184 31.64 25.18 -3.87
C PRO A 184 31.71 26.72 -4.10
N ALA A 185 31.82 27.42 -2.98
CA ALA A 185 32.80 28.46 -2.60
C ALA A 185 33.55 29.29 -3.68
N ALA A 186 33.34 30.60 -3.58
CA ALA A 186 34.29 31.71 -3.33
C ALA A 186 35.63 31.90 -4.10
N ALA A 187 35.95 33.20 -4.25
CA ALA A 187 37.18 33.88 -4.67
C ALA A 187 37.38 34.04 -6.18
N ASP A 188 37.80 35.17 -6.73
CA ASP A 188 38.06 36.54 -6.26
C ASP A 188 38.25 37.38 -7.53
N ASP A 189 38.24 38.70 -7.35
CA ASP A 189 38.98 39.70 -8.14
C ASP A 189 38.30 40.39 -9.34
N ASP A 190 37.81 41.58 -8.98
CA ASP A 190 38.21 42.89 -9.52
C ASP A 190 37.55 43.40 -10.81
N GLY A 191 37.04 44.63 -10.68
CA GLY A 191 36.52 45.39 -11.81
C GLY A 191 35.33 46.30 -11.55
N GLY A 192 35.33 46.98 -10.40
CA GLY A 192 34.72 48.30 -10.16
C GLY A 192 33.24 48.48 -10.56
N GLU A 193 32.33 48.40 -9.61
CA GLU A 193 31.94 49.53 -8.75
C GLU A 193 31.17 50.62 -9.53
N ALA A 194 29.84 50.66 -9.34
CA ALA A 194 29.20 51.20 -8.12
C ALA A 194 29.00 52.71 -8.30
N GLU A 195 27.96 53.38 -7.85
CA GLU A 195 26.88 53.20 -6.87
C GLU A 195 26.20 54.60 -6.95
N ASP A 196 24.99 54.92 -6.54
CA ASP A 196 23.97 54.20 -5.82
C ASP A 196 22.68 55.03 -5.86
N GLU A 197 21.59 54.31 -5.63
CA GLU A 197 20.48 54.57 -4.70
C GLU A 197 19.96 56.00 -4.43
N ASP A 198 18.62 56.05 -4.33
CA ASP A 198 17.85 56.37 -3.10
C ASP A 198 16.55 57.08 -3.51
N GLY A 199 15.37 56.53 -3.19
CA GLY A 199 14.59 56.92 -2.01
C GLY A 199 13.70 58.13 -2.32
N THR A 200 12.39 57.99 -2.53
CA THR A 200 11.30 58.30 -1.55
C THR A 200 11.56 59.57 -0.71
N ASP A 201 10.64 60.50 -0.44
CA ASP A 201 9.18 60.60 -0.58
C ASP A 201 8.77 62.09 -0.38
N ALA A 202 7.47 62.34 -0.38
CA ALA A 202 6.73 63.60 -0.45
C ALA A 202 6.87 64.65 0.70
N GLU A 203 6.29 65.83 0.39
CA GLU A 203 5.65 66.85 1.25
C GLU A 203 6.48 67.92 2.02
N GLU A 204 6.07 69.18 1.83
CA GLU A 204 5.83 70.17 2.90
C GLU A 204 4.28 70.26 3.07
N PRO A 205 3.68 70.75 4.19
CA PRO A 205 4.24 71.66 5.21
C PRO A 205 3.83 71.36 6.69
N GLU A 206 4.40 72.07 7.67
CA GLU A 206 3.65 72.92 8.63
C GLU A 206 4.52 73.50 9.78
N VAL A 207 4.37 74.81 9.91
CA VAL A 207 4.39 75.74 11.06
C VAL A 207 4.94 75.35 12.45
N ALA A 208 5.63 76.35 13.01
CA ALA A 208 5.56 76.87 14.40
C ALA A 208 6.57 76.37 15.44
N ALA A 209 7.44 77.29 15.87
CA ALA A 209 7.57 77.82 17.25
C ALA A 209 8.87 78.67 17.29
N GLU A 210 8.79 79.96 17.69
CA GLU A 210 9.29 80.47 18.98
C GLU A 210 10.81 80.27 19.15
N GLU A 211 11.64 81.21 19.58
CA GLU A 211 11.57 82.57 20.07
C GLU A 211 13.05 83.04 20.08
N ASP A 212 13.21 84.35 20.18
CA ASP A 212 14.25 85.01 20.96
C ASP A 212 15.59 85.51 20.36
N GLU A 213 15.82 86.74 20.78
CA GLU A 213 17.07 87.48 21.02
C GLU A 213 18.00 87.97 19.89
N ARG A 214 17.85 89.28 19.66
CA ARG A 214 18.88 90.33 19.84
C ARG A 214 19.98 90.54 18.79
N THR A 215 19.82 91.69 18.14
CA THR A 215 20.83 92.75 17.90
C THR A 215 22.04 92.45 17.02
N ARG A 216 22.17 93.22 15.93
CA ARG A 216 23.19 94.28 15.82
C ARG A 216 22.96 95.17 14.60
N SER A 217 22.96 96.46 14.89
CA SER A 217 23.02 97.62 13.98
C SER A 217 24.26 97.62 13.10
N LEU A 218 24.20 98.21 11.89
CA LEU A 218 25.15 99.24 11.44
C LEU A 218 24.76 99.89 10.08
N VAL A 219 24.38 101.18 10.18
CA VAL A 219 24.85 102.34 9.40
C VAL A 219 24.60 102.45 7.88
N VAL A 220 23.61 103.28 7.57
CA VAL A 220 23.57 104.44 6.64
C VAL A 220 24.70 104.61 5.60
N ARG A 221 24.30 104.72 4.32
CA ARG A 221 24.85 105.74 3.41
C ARG A 221 23.88 106.10 2.27
N ALA A 222 23.62 107.39 2.10
CA ALA A 222 23.22 108.05 0.86
C ALA A 222 24.25 109.17 0.59
N PRO A 223 24.27 109.93 -0.53
CA PRO A 223 23.48 109.86 -1.77
C PRO A 223 24.36 109.98 -3.05
N ARG A 224 23.76 110.04 -4.25
CA ARG A 224 24.07 111.06 -5.28
C ARG A 224 23.14 110.98 -6.50
N ALA A 225 22.78 112.16 -6.99
CA ALA A 225 21.91 112.41 -8.13
C ALA A 225 22.70 112.56 -9.44
N ARG A 226 22.10 112.20 -10.58
CA ARG A 226 22.35 112.88 -11.85
C ARG A 226 21.09 112.88 -12.73
N ARG A 227 20.77 114.08 -13.22
CA ARG A 227 19.69 114.42 -14.15
C ARG A 227 19.93 113.82 -15.54
N GLY A 228 18.85 113.41 -16.18
CA GLY A 228 18.73 113.27 -17.63
C GLY A 228 17.26 113.17 -18.00
N ARG A 229 16.71 114.22 -18.62
CA ARG A 229 15.30 114.39 -18.98
C ARG A 229 15.19 114.22 -20.49
N HIS A 230 14.46 113.23 -21.00
CA HIS A 230 13.72 113.29 -22.28
C HIS A 230 12.57 112.26 -22.26
N LEU A 231 11.34 112.75 -22.40
CA LEU A 231 10.12 112.02 -22.84
C LEU A 231 9.91 112.37 -24.34
N PRO A 232 8.97 111.76 -25.11
CA PRO A 232 8.05 110.64 -24.83
C PRO A 232 7.95 109.62 -26.01
N VAL A 233 6.97 108.70 -25.92
CA VAL A 233 6.09 108.14 -26.98
C VAL A 233 6.06 106.59 -26.99
N GLY A 234 4.85 106.02 -26.95
CA GLY A 234 4.61 104.66 -27.46
C GLY A 234 3.81 103.74 -26.56
N ALA A 235 2.48 103.81 -26.68
CA ALA A 235 1.46 102.95 -26.09
C ALA A 235 1.79 101.44 -25.98
N ARG A 236 1.38 100.83 -24.85
CA ARG A 236 0.35 99.77 -24.85
C ARG A 236 -0.14 99.50 -23.43
N ARG A 237 -1.40 99.87 -23.16
CA ARG A 237 -2.18 99.39 -22.02
C ARG A 237 -2.24 97.86 -22.10
N ARG A 238 -1.55 97.14 -21.20
CA ARG A 238 -1.91 95.74 -20.90
C ARG A 238 -3.00 95.76 -19.82
N SER A 239 -4.10 95.09 -20.14
CA SER A 239 -5.34 95.07 -19.39
C SER A 239 -5.15 94.34 -18.05
N ARG A 240 -5.46 95.02 -16.93
CA ARG A 240 -5.54 94.44 -15.58
C ARG A 240 -6.37 93.14 -15.44
N PRO A 241 -7.39 92.82 -16.28
CA PRO A 241 -8.06 91.51 -16.20
C PRO A 241 -7.20 90.31 -16.64
N MET A 242 -6.22 90.50 -17.54
CA MET A 242 -5.38 89.38 -18.04
C MET A 242 -4.38 88.88 -16.99
N ALA A 243 -3.81 89.79 -16.18
CA ALA A 243 -2.91 89.42 -15.10
C ALA A 243 -3.65 88.74 -13.93
N ALA A 244 -4.88 89.19 -13.65
CA ALA A 244 -5.75 88.54 -12.66
C ALA A 244 -6.19 87.15 -13.13
N LEU A 245 -6.53 86.97 -14.41
CA LEU A 245 -6.83 85.67 -15.00
C LEU A 245 -5.63 84.71 -14.98
N ALA A 246 -4.41 85.20 -15.24
CA ALA A 246 -3.19 84.38 -15.18
C ALA A 246 -2.84 83.94 -13.74
N ALA A 247 -3.04 84.81 -12.75
CA ALA A 247 -2.87 84.46 -11.34
C ALA A 247 -3.95 83.46 -10.88
N LEU A 248 -5.21 83.64 -11.32
CA LEU A 248 -6.31 82.74 -10.99
C LEU A 248 -6.13 81.37 -11.67
N SER A 249 -5.60 81.32 -12.89
CA SER A 249 -5.26 80.06 -13.56
C SER A 249 -4.09 79.35 -12.88
N LEU A 250 -3.10 80.08 -12.37
CA LEU A 250 -1.99 79.49 -11.62
C LEU A 250 -2.46 78.90 -10.29
N VAL A 251 -3.32 79.62 -9.56
CA VAL A 251 -3.94 79.10 -8.33
C VAL A 251 -4.86 77.91 -8.63
N ALA A 252 -5.62 77.94 -9.73
CA ALA A 252 -6.44 76.80 -10.13
C ALA A 252 -5.62 75.57 -10.54
N VAL A 253 -4.45 75.76 -11.17
CA VAL A 253 -3.52 74.67 -11.50
C VAL A 253 -2.82 74.12 -10.26
N LEU A 254 -2.42 74.96 -9.31
CA LEU A 254 -1.82 74.51 -8.05
C LEU A 254 -2.84 73.83 -7.14
N ALA A 255 -4.06 74.38 -7.03
CA ALA A 255 -5.16 73.75 -6.30
C ALA A 255 -5.61 72.45 -6.97
N GLY A 256 -5.68 72.41 -8.31
CA GLY A 256 -5.94 71.19 -9.07
C GLY A 256 -4.83 70.16 -8.89
N GLY A 257 -3.56 70.57 -8.91
CA GLY A 257 -2.39 69.72 -8.67
C GLY A 257 -2.35 69.15 -7.25
N ALA A 258 -2.67 69.96 -6.24
CA ALA A 258 -2.79 69.52 -4.85
C ALA A 258 -3.99 68.56 -4.67
N TRP A 259 -5.11 68.83 -5.34
CA TRP A 259 -6.27 67.93 -5.32
C TRP A 259 -5.95 66.59 -5.98
N THR A 260 -5.31 66.59 -7.15
CA THR A 260 -4.88 65.37 -7.84
C THR A 260 -3.75 64.64 -7.11
N GLY A 261 -2.90 65.35 -6.37
CA GLY A 261 -1.84 64.77 -5.57
C GLY A 261 -2.37 64.06 -4.33
N ALA A 262 -3.31 64.70 -3.61
CA ALA A 262 -3.98 64.10 -2.46
C ALA A 262 -4.88 62.92 -2.86
N ASP A 263 -5.59 63.06 -3.99
CA ASP A 263 -6.40 62.00 -4.60
C ASP A 263 -5.53 60.80 -4.99
N TRP A 264 -4.40 61.04 -5.68
CA TRP A 264 -3.45 59.99 -6.01
C TRP A 264 -2.85 59.31 -4.76
N TYR A 265 -2.47 60.08 -3.73
CA TYR A 265 -1.87 59.56 -2.49
C TYR A 265 -2.84 58.68 -1.67
N LEU A 266 -4.11 59.08 -1.58
CA LEU A 266 -5.14 58.38 -0.81
C LEU A 266 -5.77 57.22 -1.58
N GLU A 267 -5.84 57.28 -2.91
CA GLU A 267 -6.55 56.28 -3.71
C GLU A 267 -5.60 55.25 -4.36
N THR A 268 -4.37 55.65 -4.73
CA THR A 268 -3.38 54.79 -5.41
C THR A 268 -2.03 54.70 -4.68
N GLY A 269 -1.72 55.69 -3.85
CA GLY A 269 -0.46 55.84 -3.12
C GLY A 269 -0.38 55.03 -1.82
N PRO A 270 0.70 55.20 -1.04
CA PRO A 270 0.96 54.41 0.18
C PRO A 270 -0.08 54.65 1.30
N GLY A 271 -0.85 55.74 1.22
CA GLY A 271 -1.95 56.03 2.14
C GLY A 271 -3.23 55.22 1.87
N ALA A 272 -3.31 54.50 0.74
CA ALA A 272 -4.50 53.76 0.33
C ALA A 272 -4.79 52.58 1.26
N ASP A 273 -6.06 52.46 1.63
CA ASP A 273 -6.55 51.37 2.47
C ASP A 273 -6.76 50.10 1.64
N ARG A 274 -6.32 48.97 2.19
CA ARG A 274 -6.43 47.63 1.62
C ARG A 274 -7.09 46.73 2.64
N THR A 275 -8.12 46.01 2.23
CA THR A 275 -8.84 45.09 3.11
C THR A 275 -8.23 43.70 2.99
N VAL A 276 -7.93 43.06 4.11
CA VAL A 276 -7.43 41.68 4.12
C VAL A 276 -8.52 40.73 3.58
N PRO A 277 -8.28 40.02 2.46
CA PRO A 277 -9.23 39.06 1.88
C PRO A 277 -9.40 37.79 2.74
N LEU A 278 -10.38 36.96 2.39
CA LEU A 278 -10.62 35.68 3.07
C LEU A 278 -9.67 34.62 2.53
N VAL A 279 -8.55 34.44 3.21
CA VAL A 279 -7.50 33.48 2.83
C VAL A 279 -7.44 32.24 3.73
N THR A 280 -8.31 32.14 4.75
CA THR A 280 -8.36 30.97 5.62
C THR A 280 -8.92 29.76 4.87
N GLY A 281 -8.21 28.64 4.93
CA GLY A 281 -8.59 27.39 4.25
C GLY A 281 -8.26 27.35 2.76
N THR A 282 -7.62 28.38 2.20
CA THR A 282 -7.09 28.33 0.82
C THR A 282 -5.66 27.77 0.80
N PRO A 283 -5.20 27.20 -0.33
CA PRO A 283 -3.80 26.84 -0.51
C PRO A 283 -2.89 28.05 -0.35
N LEU A 284 -1.70 27.86 0.24
CA LEU A 284 -0.73 28.95 0.47
C LEU A 284 -0.45 29.78 -0.79
N GLN A 285 -0.31 29.12 -1.94
CA GLN A 285 -0.06 29.77 -3.22
C GLN A 285 -1.18 30.74 -3.62
N ASP A 286 -2.44 30.34 -3.40
CA ASP A 286 -3.61 31.15 -3.74
C ASP A 286 -3.78 32.31 -2.75
N ALA A 287 -3.55 32.04 -1.46
CA ALA A 287 -3.56 33.05 -0.40
C ALA A 287 -2.50 34.14 -0.65
N GLU A 288 -1.29 33.75 -1.03
CA GLU A 288 -0.21 34.67 -1.39
C GLU A 288 -0.56 35.51 -2.61
N ALA A 289 -1.14 34.89 -3.64
CA ALA A 289 -1.57 35.59 -4.84
C ALA A 289 -2.66 36.62 -4.54
N GLU A 290 -3.63 36.29 -3.68
CA GLU A 290 -4.76 37.17 -3.35
C GLU A 290 -4.34 38.33 -2.44
N LEU A 291 -3.42 38.10 -1.50
CA LEU A 291 -2.84 39.15 -0.66
C LEU A 291 -1.94 40.09 -1.48
N THR A 292 -1.13 39.54 -2.38
CA THR A 292 -0.28 40.33 -3.27
C THR A 292 -1.13 41.15 -4.25
N ALA A 293 -2.22 40.58 -4.78
CA ALA A 293 -3.19 41.30 -5.60
C ALA A 293 -3.89 42.45 -4.85
N SER A 294 -3.94 42.35 -3.52
CA SER A 294 -4.43 43.41 -2.62
C SER A 294 -3.33 44.39 -2.18
N ASP A 295 -2.14 44.36 -2.79
CA ASP A 295 -0.95 45.11 -2.41
C ASP A 295 -0.53 44.93 -0.92
N LEU A 296 -0.70 43.73 -0.37
CA LEU A 296 -0.27 43.37 0.99
C LEU A 296 0.96 42.44 0.95
N THR A 297 1.80 42.51 1.99
CA THR A 297 3.02 41.70 2.11
C THR A 297 2.72 40.46 2.95
N VAL A 298 3.25 39.30 2.55
CA VAL A 298 2.97 38.02 3.23
C VAL A 298 4.16 37.56 4.08
N ARG A 299 3.88 37.15 5.31
CA ARG A 299 4.84 36.50 6.21
C ARG A 299 4.30 35.16 6.64
N THR A 300 5.06 34.09 6.48
CA THR A 300 4.57 32.73 6.68
C THR A 300 5.19 32.11 7.93
N GLN A 301 4.36 31.44 8.73
CA GLN A 301 4.77 30.57 9.83
C GLN A 301 4.07 29.22 9.69
N GLU A 302 4.78 28.13 9.94
CA GLU A 302 4.20 26.79 9.84
C GLU A 302 3.84 26.23 11.22
N ARG A 303 2.72 25.51 11.30
CA ARG A 303 2.24 24.79 12.51
C ARG A 303 1.55 23.48 12.12
N PHE A 304 1.64 22.45 12.95
CA PHE A 304 0.82 21.25 12.78
C PHE A 304 -0.65 21.53 13.16
N ASP A 305 -1.56 20.99 12.36
CA ASP A 305 -3.00 21.10 12.57
C ASP A 305 -3.69 19.88 11.96
N ASP A 306 -4.56 19.24 12.73
CA ASP A 306 -5.29 18.03 12.37
C ASP A 306 -6.56 18.31 11.55
N THR A 307 -7.06 19.54 11.57
CA THR A 307 -8.28 19.94 10.86
C THR A 307 -8.01 20.55 9.49
N VAL A 308 -6.89 21.24 9.34
CA VAL A 308 -6.52 21.94 8.09
C VAL A 308 -5.49 21.12 7.31
N PRO A 309 -5.73 20.79 6.03
CA PRO A 309 -4.78 20.01 5.23
C PRO A 309 -3.41 20.69 5.10
N ALA A 310 -2.35 19.90 4.96
CA ALA A 310 -1.00 20.42 4.76
C ALA A 310 -0.94 21.41 3.58
N GLY A 311 -0.22 22.51 3.76
CA GLY A 311 -0.08 23.58 2.77
C GLY A 311 -1.24 24.58 2.69
N HIS A 312 -2.27 24.46 3.53
CA HIS A 312 -3.38 25.41 3.60
C HIS A 312 -3.25 26.36 4.78
N VAL A 313 -3.82 27.56 4.65
CA VAL A 313 -3.76 28.59 5.70
C VAL A 313 -4.76 28.28 6.82
N ILE A 314 -4.25 28.16 8.04
CA ILE A 314 -5.02 27.98 9.27
C ILE A 314 -5.63 29.32 9.70
N SER A 315 -4.81 30.36 9.77
CA SER A 315 -5.20 31.68 10.23
C SER A 315 -4.35 32.79 9.60
N ALA A 316 -4.93 33.97 9.46
CA ALA A 316 -4.25 35.19 9.03
C ALA A 316 -4.35 36.25 10.13
N GLU A 317 -3.24 36.92 10.42
CA GLU A 317 -3.18 38.03 11.37
C GLU A 317 -2.48 39.24 10.71
N PRO A 318 -3.14 40.41 10.58
CA PRO A 318 -4.50 40.74 11.02
C PRO A 318 -5.60 39.94 10.33
N SER A 319 -6.73 39.70 11.02
CA SER A 319 -7.80 38.84 10.52
C SER A 319 -8.49 39.39 9.28
N THR A 320 -9.11 38.53 8.49
CA THR A 320 -9.92 38.89 7.32
C THR A 320 -10.89 40.05 7.60
N GLY A 321 -11.02 40.97 6.66
CA GLY A 321 -11.86 42.16 6.77
C GLY A 321 -11.19 43.35 7.46
N THR A 322 -9.99 43.17 8.04
CA THR A 322 -9.22 44.28 8.62
C THR A 322 -8.69 45.18 7.51
N THR A 323 -8.74 46.49 7.73
CA THR A 323 -8.22 47.50 6.79
C THR A 323 -6.79 47.86 7.18
N LEU A 324 -5.85 47.71 6.25
CA LEU A 324 -4.43 47.96 6.40
C LEU A 324 -3.94 48.94 5.34
N LYS A 325 -2.76 49.52 5.58
CA LYS A 325 -2.10 50.34 4.55
C LYS A 325 -1.43 49.46 3.51
N LYS A 326 -1.27 50.00 2.30
CA LYS A 326 -0.50 49.36 1.24
C LYS A 326 0.87 48.90 1.76
N GLY A 327 1.24 47.66 1.43
CA GLY A 327 2.51 47.05 1.83
C GLY A 327 2.58 46.54 3.27
N SER A 328 1.50 46.63 4.05
CA SER A 328 1.46 46.08 5.41
C SER A 328 1.66 44.56 5.41
N ASP A 329 2.34 44.05 6.43
CA ASP A 329 2.57 42.62 6.61
C ASP A 329 1.30 41.91 7.13
N VAL A 330 0.97 40.77 6.53
CA VAL A 330 -0.03 39.81 6.99
C VAL A 330 0.68 38.49 7.31
N HIS A 331 0.60 38.07 8.56
CA HIS A 331 1.16 36.81 9.03
C HIS A 331 0.17 35.67 8.78
N LEU A 332 0.56 34.71 7.94
CA LEU A 332 -0.17 33.50 7.67
C LEU A 332 0.41 32.35 8.49
N VAL A 333 -0.45 31.66 9.23
CA VAL A 333 -0.12 30.37 9.84
C VAL A 333 -0.56 29.28 8.89
N VAL A 334 0.38 28.49 8.38
CA VAL A 334 0.15 27.43 7.40
C VAL A 334 0.21 26.07 8.08
N SER A 335 -0.72 25.19 7.72
CA SER A 335 -0.75 23.83 8.23
C SER A 335 0.37 22.99 7.64
N LYS A 336 1.11 22.26 8.49
CA LYS A 336 2.00 21.16 8.10
C LYS A 336 1.25 19.82 8.00
N GLY A 337 -0.07 19.82 8.22
CA GLY A 337 -0.90 18.64 8.39
C GLY A 337 -0.87 18.11 9.82
N VAL A 338 -1.39 16.89 9.98
CA VAL A 338 -1.34 16.14 11.23
C VAL A 338 0.13 15.87 11.60
N GLU A 339 0.47 15.99 12.88
CA GLU A 339 1.78 15.59 13.38
C GLU A 339 1.91 14.07 13.31
N THR A 340 2.91 13.58 12.56
CA THR A 340 3.15 12.15 12.37
C THR A 340 4.51 11.72 12.94
N PHE A 341 4.54 10.51 13.46
CA PHE A 341 5.69 9.83 14.04
C PHE A 341 6.14 8.71 13.11
N PRO A 342 7.43 8.61 12.77
CA PRO A 342 7.93 7.57 11.87
C PRO A 342 7.75 6.19 12.49
N VAL A 343 7.24 5.23 11.73
CA VAL A 343 7.09 3.85 12.20
C VAL A 343 8.45 3.15 12.13
N PRO A 344 8.99 2.64 13.26
CA PRO A 344 10.27 1.93 13.26
C PRO A 344 10.16 0.59 12.51
N ALA A 345 11.31 0.11 12.00
CA ALA A 345 11.40 -1.24 11.44
C ALA A 345 11.55 -2.26 12.57
N LEU A 346 10.50 -3.04 12.82
CA LEU A 346 10.37 -4.00 13.92
C LEU A 346 10.66 -5.44 13.49
N GLU A 347 10.77 -5.72 12.19
CA GLU A 347 11.06 -7.07 11.68
C GLU A 347 12.36 -7.63 12.27
N GLY A 348 12.28 -8.84 12.83
CA GLY A 348 13.43 -9.48 13.47
C GLY A 348 13.74 -8.98 14.89
N THR A 349 13.01 -8.00 15.41
CA THR A 349 13.12 -7.59 16.82
C THR A 349 12.22 -8.46 17.71
N GLY A 350 12.58 -8.58 18.99
CA GLY A 350 11.76 -9.27 19.98
C GLY A 350 10.52 -8.46 20.32
N LEU A 351 9.38 -9.12 20.58
CA LEU A 351 8.10 -8.45 20.82
C LEU A 351 8.13 -7.36 21.92
N GLU A 352 8.82 -7.63 23.03
CA GLU A 352 8.96 -6.65 24.13
C GLU A 352 9.78 -5.43 23.70
N GLU A 353 10.87 -5.64 22.97
CA GLU A 353 11.71 -4.56 22.46
C GLU A 353 10.96 -3.74 21.39
N ALA A 354 10.22 -4.41 20.52
CA ALA A 354 9.37 -3.77 19.52
C ALA A 354 8.32 -2.86 20.19
N ARG A 355 7.68 -3.34 21.26
CA ARG A 355 6.70 -2.58 22.03
C ARG A 355 7.33 -1.33 22.64
N GLU A 356 8.48 -1.46 23.29
CA GLU A 356 9.19 -0.32 23.87
C GLU A 356 9.56 0.74 22.82
N GLN A 357 9.99 0.32 21.62
CA GLN A 357 10.34 1.23 20.53
C GLN A 357 9.12 1.98 19.98
N VAL A 358 7.98 1.30 19.83
CA VAL A 358 6.73 1.90 19.33
C VAL A 358 6.13 2.85 20.37
N GLU A 359 6.03 2.41 21.63
CA GLU A 359 5.48 3.23 22.71
C GLU A 359 6.33 4.49 22.99
N ALA A 360 7.65 4.41 22.80
CA ALA A 360 8.55 5.57 22.92
C ALA A 360 8.25 6.69 21.91
N LEU A 361 7.55 6.38 20.82
CA LEU A 361 7.15 7.31 19.77
C LEU A 361 5.69 7.76 19.92
N GLY A 362 5.00 7.36 20.99
CA GLY A 362 3.58 7.68 21.19
C GLY A 362 2.64 6.89 20.26
N LEU A 363 3.11 5.78 19.70
CA LEU A 363 2.33 4.85 18.88
C LEU A 363 1.90 3.63 19.71
N GLU A 364 0.90 2.88 19.23
CA GLU A 364 0.39 1.67 19.88
C GLU A 364 0.76 0.42 19.07
N LEU A 365 1.36 -0.59 19.71
CA LEU A 365 1.68 -1.87 19.04
C LEU A 365 0.51 -2.84 19.20
N VAL A 366 -0.01 -3.31 18.06
CA VAL A 366 -1.11 -4.28 18.00
C VAL A 366 -0.58 -5.61 17.46
N GLU A 367 -0.83 -6.70 18.20
CA GLU A 367 -0.45 -8.05 17.77
C GLU A 367 -1.58 -8.67 16.94
N ASP A 368 -1.25 -9.00 15.69
CA ASP A 368 -2.15 -9.75 14.79
C ASP A 368 -2.08 -11.27 15.09
N GLU A 369 -2.78 -12.08 14.27
CA GLU A 369 -2.77 -13.53 14.41
C GLU A 369 -1.34 -14.08 14.24
N ALA A 370 -0.80 -14.66 15.32
CA ALA A 370 0.57 -15.16 15.32
C ALA A 370 0.75 -16.36 14.37
N GLU A 371 1.87 -16.37 13.62
CA GLU A 371 2.14 -17.37 12.58
C GLU A 371 3.34 -18.27 12.90
N TYR A 372 3.37 -19.47 12.32
CA TYR A 372 4.53 -20.36 12.40
C TYR A 372 5.57 -19.96 11.35
N SER A 373 6.85 -19.94 11.76
CA SER A 373 7.97 -19.67 10.85
C SER A 373 9.08 -20.69 11.04
N GLU A 374 9.63 -21.17 9.92
CA GLU A 374 10.76 -22.09 9.94
C GLU A 374 12.12 -21.38 10.15
N THR A 375 12.16 -20.06 9.96
CA THR A 375 13.38 -19.24 9.99
C THR A 375 13.42 -18.28 11.17
N VAL A 376 12.26 -17.82 11.64
CA VAL A 376 12.16 -16.82 12.71
C VAL A 376 11.95 -17.55 14.06
N PRO A 377 12.73 -17.21 15.11
CA PRO A 377 12.55 -17.77 16.45
C PRO A 377 11.20 -17.38 17.07
N GLN A 378 10.70 -18.20 17.98
CA GLN A 378 9.49 -17.88 18.74
C GLN A 378 9.63 -16.56 19.52
N GLY A 379 8.61 -15.70 19.44
CA GLY A 379 8.55 -14.41 20.14
C GLY A 379 9.22 -13.24 19.39
N VAL A 380 9.64 -13.46 18.14
CA VAL A 380 10.23 -12.45 17.27
C VAL A 380 9.22 -12.05 16.20
N VAL A 381 9.20 -10.76 15.82
CA VAL A 381 8.32 -10.22 14.78
C VAL A 381 8.71 -10.79 13.41
N ILE A 382 7.75 -11.40 12.72
CA ILE A 382 7.88 -11.95 11.36
C ILE A 382 7.71 -10.84 10.34
N SER A 383 6.66 -10.06 10.49
CA SER A 383 6.26 -8.98 9.60
C SER A 383 5.54 -7.90 10.40
N GLN A 384 5.58 -6.68 9.86
CA GLN A 384 4.76 -5.57 10.33
C GLN A 384 3.88 -5.07 9.18
N SER A 385 2.77 -4.44 9.51
CA SER A 385 1.95 -3.73 8.51
C SER A 385 2.81 -2.67 7.80
N ALA A 386 2.65 -2.59 6.48
CA ALA A 386 3.32 -1.61 5.61
C ALA A 386 2.49 -0.33 5.42
N ASP A 387 1.38 -0.17 6.15
CA ASP A 387 0.32 0.77 5.76
C ASP A 387 0.73 2.25 5.90
N ALA A 388 1.78 2.58 6.66
CA ALA A 388 2.33 3.93 6.69
C ALA A 388 3.80 4.00 7.15
N GLU A 389 4.61 4.82 6.46
CA GLU A 389 5.98 5.19 6.87
C GLU A 389 5.97 6.05 8.15
N ALA A 390 4.87 6.78 8.39
CA ALA A 390 4.65 7.57 9.59
C ALA A 390 3.15 7.60 9.97
N LEU A 391 2.85 7.50 11.26
CA LEU A 391 1.50 7.46 11.81
C LEU A 391 1.25 8.64 12.75
N PRO A 392 0.00 9.12 12.90
CA PRO A 392 -0.33 10.12 13.90
C PRO A 392 -0.10 9.59 15.33
N GLU A 393 -0.09 10.48 16.32
CA GLU A 393 -0.07 10.09 17.73
C GLU A 393 -1.20 9.09 18.03
N GLY A 394 -0.88 7.99 18.71
CA GLY A 394 -1.82 6.90 18.99
C GLY A 394 -2.14 6.01 17.78
N GLY A 395 -1.40 6.13 16.66
CA GLY A 395 -1.55 5.23 15.53
C GLY A 395 -1.16 3.79 15.88
N GLU A 396 -1.89 2.82 15.31
CA GLU A 396 -1.71 1.40 15.55
C GLU A 396 -0.68 0.79 14.58
N VAL A 397 0.36 0.17 15.13
CA VAL A 397 1.38 -0.59 14.39
C VAL A 397 1.09 -2.08 14.56
N HIS A 398 0.54 -2.68 13.52
CA HIS A 398 0.23 -4.11 13.49
C HIS A 398 1.48 -4.95 13.24
N VAL A 399 1.69 -5.98 14.06
CA VAL A 399 2.80 -6.93 13.92
C VAL A 399 2.34 -8.37 14.00
N VAL A 400 2.94 -9.23 13.20
CA VAL A 400 2.76 -10.68 13.25
C VAL A 400 3.95 -11.29 13.97
N VAL A 401 3.69 -11.98 15.08
CA VAL A 401 4.74 -12.59 15.91
C VAL A 401 4.89 -14.07 15.58
N SER A 402 6.14 -14.55 15.59
CA SER A 402 6.43 -15.96 15.34
C SER A 402 6.08 -16.84 16.54
N GLN A 403 5.37 -17.94 16.25
CA GLN A 403 5.20 -19.07 17.17
C GLN A 403 6.37 -20.06 17.11
N GLY A 404 7.39 -19.80 16.27
CA GLY A 404 8.49 -20.71 15.97
C GLY A 404 8.12 -21.75 14.90
N ARG A 405 8.95 -22.80 14.80
CA ARG A 405 8.77 -23.88 13.80
C ARG A 405 7.48 -24.65 14.05
N GLN A 406 6.78 -25.05 13.00
CA GLN A 406 5.50 -25.74 13.14
C GLN A 406 5.70 -27.15 13.72
N PRO A 407 5.06 -27.51 14.86
CA PRO A 407 5.12 -28.86 15.39
C PRO A 407 4.23 -29.80 14.57
N LEU A 408 4.82 -30.84 14.02
CA LEU A 408 4.18 -31.90 13.24
C LEU A 408 4.22 -33.22 14.01
N ALA A 409 3.07 -33.86 14.16
CA ALA A 409 2.97 -35.15 14.83
C ALA A 409 3.65 -36.23 13.98
N VAL A 410 4.50 -37.05 14.59
CA VAL A 410 5.18 -38.16 13.91
C VAL A 410 4.25 -39.37 13.88
N PRO A 411 3.80 -39.84 12.70
CA PRO A 411 2.97 -41.03 12.60
C PRO A 411 3.82 -42.29 12.81
N ASP A 412 3.36 -43.24 13.62
CA ASP A 412 4.01 -44.54 13.77
C ASP A 412 3.73 -45.40 12.53
N GLN A 413 4.78 -45.82 11.84
CA GLN A 413 4.71 -46.70 10.66
C GLN A 413 5.30 -48.10 10.94
N THR A 414 5.47 -48.47 12.21
CA THR A 414 5.98 -49.79 12.59
C THR A 414 5.06 -50.90 12.06
N GLY A 415 5.64 -51.91 11.41
CA GLY A 415 4.91 -53.02 10.77
C GLY A 415 4.37 -52.73 9.36
N ALA A 416 4.27 -51.46 8.95
CA ALA A 416 3.86 -51.10 7.60
C ALA A 416 4.93 -51.47 6.54
N PRO A 417 4.57 -51.63 5.26
CA PRO A 417 5.54 -51.79 4.18
C PRO A 417 6.48 -50.58 4.11
N ALA A 418 7.79 -50.81 4.05
CA ALA A 418 8.80 -49.74 4.13
C ALA A 418 8.64 -48.66 3.05
N ALA A 419 8.24 -49.04 1.84
CA ALA A 419 7.95 -48.08 0.76
C ALA A 419 6.75 -47.17 1.08
N SER A 420 5.69 -47.73 1.67
CA SER A 420 4.51 -46.96 2.09
C SER A 420 4.85 -46.08 3.30
N ALA A 421 5.53 -46.63 4.31
CA ALA A 421 5.96 -45.91 5.50
C ALA A 421 6.80 -44.69 5.14
N ARG A 422 7.76 -44.87 4.23
CA ARG A 422 8.60 -43.78 3.69
C ARG A 422 7.75 -42.70 3.04
N SER A 423 6.87 -43.07 2.12
CA SER A 423 5.98 -42.13 1.44
C SER A 423 5.09 -41.35 2.41
N THR A 424 4.52 -42.02 3.41
CA THR A 424 3.69 -41.38 4.45
C THR A 424 4.48 -40.39 5.30
N LEU A 425 5.71 -40.74 5.71
CA LEU A 425 6.57 -39.86 6.51
C LEU A 425 7.10 -38.66 5.69
N GLU A 426 7.48 -38.88 4.42
CA GLU A 426 7.91 -37.81 3.51
C GLU A 426 6.74 -36.87 3.19
N ALA A 427 5.53 -37.41 2.96
CA ALA A 427 4.31 -36.61 2.77
C ALA A 427 3.91 -35.81 4.02
N ALA A 428 4.24 -36.32 5.22
CA ALA A 428 4.09 -35.60 6.48
C ALA A 428 5.16 -34.50 6.68
N GLY A 429 6.12 -34.36 5.76
CA GLY A 429 7.14 -33.31 5.77
C GLY A 429 8.44 -33.69 6.48
N PHE A 430 8.67 -34.97 6.79
CA PHE A 430 9.89 -35.46 7.42
C PHE A 430 10.90 -36.01 6.40
N ARG A 431 12.18 -35.95 6.74
CA ARG A 431 13.23 -36.66 6.00
C ARG A 431 13.35 -38.09 6.50
N VAL A 432 13.32 -39.08 5.60
CA VAL A 432 13.40 -40.49 6.00
C VAL A 432 14.77 -41.06 5.67
N THR A 433 15.39 -41.71 6.65
CA THR A 433 16.58 -42.53 6.44
C THR A 433 16.28 -43.97 6.82
N SER A 434 16.88 -44.92 6.09
CA SER A 434 16.58 -46.34 6.24
C SER A 434 17.82 -47.17 6.50
N ALA A 435 17.73 -48.11 7.44
CA ALA A 435 18.65 -49.21 7.63
C ALA A 435 17.94 -50.55 7.37
N GLU A 436 18.71 -51.63 7.25
CA GLU A 436 18.18 -52.98 7.04
C GLU A 436 18.63 -53.91 8.16
N ALA A 437 17.73 -54.78 8.62
CA ALA A 437 18.04 -55.82 9.61
C ALA A 437 17.22 -57.09 9.35
N HIS A 438 17.74 -58.24 9.81
CA HIS A 438 16.99 -59.48 9.78
C HIS A 438 15.98 -59.53 10.93
N SER A 439 14.78 -60.05 10.66
CA SER A 439 13.75 -60.26 11.67
C SER A 439 12.98 -61.55 11.38
N PRO A 440 12.83 -62.44 12.39
CA PRO A 440 12.04 -63.66 12.24
C PRO A 440 10.53 -63.41 12.33
N SER A 441 10.10 -62.28 12.91
CA SER A 441 8.68 -61.96 13.17
C SER A 441 8.09 -60.94 12.21
N VAL A 442 8.92 -60.09 11.59
CA VAL A 442 8.47 -59.02 10.69
C VAL A 442 8.66 -59.45 9.23
N PRO A 443 7.61 -59.41 8.40
CA PRO A 443 7.69 -59.76 6.99
C PRO A 443 8.79 -58.99 6.25
N LYS A 444 9.45 -59.64 5.29
CA LYS A 444 10.46 -59.00 4.44
C LYS A 444 9.86 -57.77 3.74
N GLY A 445 10.54 -56.63 3.83
CA GLY A 445 10.13 -55.36 3.26
C GLY A 445 9.24 -54.51 4.17
N SER A 446 8.87 -54.97 5.38
CA SER A 446 8.15 -54.17 6.38
C SER A 446 9.09 -53.48 7.37
N VAL A 447 8.63 -52.39 7.99
CA VAL A 447 9.37 -51.66 9.02
C VAL A 447 9.40 -52.45 10.32
N ILE A 448 10.61 -52.78 10.80
CA ILE A 448 10.88 -53.40 12.10
C ILE A 448 10.71 -52.39 13.23
N SER A 449 11.29 -51.21 13.05
CA SER A 449 11.30 -50.15 14.06
C SER A 449 11.44 -48.78 13.43
N GLN A 450 10.87 -47.77 14.08
CA GLN A 450 10.96 -46.36 13.72
C GLN A 450 11.49 -45.56 14.90
N SER A 451 12.32 -44.55 14.64
CA SER A 451 12.81 -43.61 15.66
C SER A 451 12.84 -42.17 15.12
N PRO A 452 12.11 -41.23 15.75
CA PRO A 452 11.12 -41.43 16.81
C PRO A 452 9.84 -42.12 16.30
N ALA A 453 9.23 -42.98 17.12
CA ALA A 453 7.95 -43.63 16.80
C ALA A 453 6.72 -42.80 17.22
N SER A 454 6.91 -41.76 18.03
CA SER A 454 5.84 -40.87 18.51
C SER A 454 6.40 -39.50 18.90
N GLY A 455 5.51 -38.54 19.17
CA GLY A 455 5.86 -37.17 19.56
C GLY A 455 5.70 -36.18 18.41
N THR A 456 6.29 -35.00 18.60
CA THR A 456 6.27 -33.89 17.64
C THR A 456 7.68 -33.61 17.15
N LEU A 457 7.82 -33.52 15.84
CA LEU A 457 9.02 -33.04 15.16
C LEU A 457 8.64 -31.84 14.30
N HIS A 458 9.62 -31.18 13.69
CA HIS A 458 9.36 -30.08 12.78
C HIS A 458 9.60 -30.52 11.34
N ARG A 459 9.13 -29.71 10.39
CA ARG A 459 9.34 -29.97 8.97
C ARG A 459 10.84 -30.08 8.67
N GLY A 460 11.21 -31.11 7.90
CA GLY A 460 12.60 -31.40 7.52
C GLY A 460 13.42 -32.18 8.54
N ASP A 461 12.90 -32.40 9.76
CA ASP A 461 13.56 -33.25 10.75
C ASP A 461 13.60 -34.72 10.27
N THR A 462 14.55 -35.51 10.79
CA THR A 462 14.82 -36.86 10.29
C THR A 462 14.13 -37.94 11.11
N VAL A 463 13.45 -38.86 10.44
CA VAL A 463 12.91 -40.11 11.00
C VAL A 463 13.70 -41.29 10.45
N HIS A 464 14.21 -42.13 11.35
CA HIS A 464 14.97 -43.32 11.02
C HIS A 464 14.05 -44.55 11.02
N ILE A 465 14.03 -45.32 9.93
CA ILE A 465 13.30 -46.59 9.83
C ILE A 465 14.27 -47.76 9.63
N VAL A 466 13.96 -48.91 10.21
CA VAL A 466 14.69 -50.16 9.99
C VAL A 466 13.79 -51.12 9.23
N THR A 467 14.22 -51.58 8.07
CA THR A 467 13.45 -52.48 7.19
C THR A 467 13.86 -53.94 7.39
N SER A 468 12.88 -54.84 7.40
CA SER A 468 13.12 -56.28 7.53
C SER A 468 13.64 -56.90 6.23
N LEU A 469 14.76 -57.61 6.32
CA LEU A 469 15.25 -58.51 5.27
C LEU A 469 14.58 -59.89 5.32
N GLY A 470 13.69 -60.13 6.28
CA GLY A 470 13.17 -61.44 6.65
C GLY A 470 14.11 -62.19 7.61
N PRO A 471 13.83 -63.47 7.92
CA PRO A 471 14.69 -64.27 8.78
C PRO A 471 16.08 -64.42 8.16
N GLU A 472 17.10 -64.49 9.01
CA GLU A 472 18.47 -64.82 8.58
C GLU A 472 18.47 -66.26 8.05
N MET A 473 18.79 -66.47 6.77
CA MET A 473 18.82 -67.80 6.17
C MET A 473 20.23 -68.40 6.32
N VAL A 474 20.28 -69.64 6.80
CA VAL A 474 21.53 -70.40 6.93
C VAL A 474 21.43 -71.69 6.10
N THR A 475 22.55 -72.10 5.52
CA THR A 475 22.64 -73.34 4.75
C THR A 475 22.63 -74.54 5.69
N VAL A 476 21.77 -75.52 5.42
CA VAL A 476 21.71 -76.78 6.16
C VAL A 476 22.93 -77.66 5.85
N PRO A 477 23.81 -77.96 6.83
CA PRO A 477 24.91 -78.90 6.65
C PRO A 477 24.43 -80.31 6.26
N ASP A 478 25.25 -81.02 5.49
CA ASP A 478 25.03 -82.44 5.23
C ASP A 478 25.47 -83.26 6.46
N VAL A 479 24.51 -83.92 7.10
CA VAL A 479 24.76 -84.80 8.25
C VAL A 479 24.48 -86.26 7.94
N PHE A 480 24.24 -86.62 6.68
CA PHE A 480 24.01 -88.00 6.28
C PHE A 480 25.22 -88.89 6.61
N ARG A 481 24.96 -90.05 7.24
CA ARG A 481 25.97 -91.01 7.73
C ARG A 481 26.95 -90.48 8.77
N LYS A 482 26.70 -89.31 9.36
CA LYS A 482 27.47 -88.82 10.51
C LYS A 482 26.98 -89.42 11.82
N PRO A 483 27.86 -89.60 12.83
CA PRO A 483 27.45 -89.94 14.19
C PRO A 483 26.49 -88.88 14.76
N GLU A 484 25.52 -89.29 15.58
CA GLU A 484 24.52 -88.39 16.18
C GLU A 484 25.15 -87.14 16.82
N ALA A 485 26.19 -87.33 17.66
CA ALA A 485 26.85 -86.23 18.35
C ALA A 485 27.51 -85.22 17.38
N GLU A 486 28.12 -85.72 16.30
CA GLU A 486 28.74 -84.87 15.27
C GLU A 486 27.67 -84.16 14.44
N ALA A 487 26.60 -84.87 14.07
CA ALA A 487 25.47 -84.32 13.32
C ALA A 487 24.78 -83.19 14.10
N ARG A 488 24.49 -83.44 15.38
CA ARG A 488 23.90 -82.46 16.28
C ARG A 488 24.80 -81.24 16.43
N SER A 489 26.08 -81.43 16.72
CA SER A 489 27.02 -80.32 16.85
C SER A 489 27.15 -79.51 15.55
N ALA A 490 27.12 -80.16 14.38
CA ALA A 490 27.21 -79.47 13.08
C ALA A 490 25.96 -78.61 12.79
N LEU A 491 24.76 -79.12 13.10
CA LEU A 491 23.51 -78.40 12.91
C LEU A 491 23.34 -77.27 13.94
N GLU A 492 23.68 -77.50 15.21
CA GLU A 492 23.65 -76.46 16.27
C GLU A 492 24.70 -75.36 15.99
N ALA A 493 25.89 -75.70 15.51
CA ALA A 493 26.92 -74.74 15.11
C ALA A 493 26.48 -73.89 13.90
N ALA A 494 25.66 -74.45 13.01
CA ALA A 494 25.00 -73.72 11.93
C ALA A 494 23.79 -72.89 12.42
N GLY A 495 23.45 -72.93 13.71
CA GLY A 495 22.40 -72.12 14.30
C GLY A 495 20.99 -72.72 14.18
N PHE A 496 20.86 -74.03 13.98
CA PHE A 496 19.58 -74.73 13.98
C PHE A 496 19.26 -75.36 15.33
N THR A 497 17.97 -75.50 15.62
CA THR A 497 17.50 -76.31 16.75
C THR A 497 17.41 -77.76 16.29
N VAL A 498 17.97 -78.72 17.02
CA VAL A 498 18.02 -80.13 16.57
C VAL A 498 17.07 -80.99 17.41
N GLU A 499 16.19 -81.72 16.73
CA GLU A 499 15.35 -82.75 17.34
C GLU A 499 15.80 -84.13 16.88
N VAL A 500 16.02 -85.07 17.82
CA VAL A 500 16.53 -86.40 17.50
C VAL A 500 15.43 -87.44 17.70
N VAL A 501 15.12 -88.20 16.65
CA VAL A 501 14.13 -89.28 16.68
C VAL A 501 14.83 -90.62 16.46
N HIS A 502 14.66 -91.54 17.40
CA HIS A 502 15.21 -92.89 17.35
C HIS A 502 14.16 -93.86 16.79
N TYR A 503 14.48 -94.60 15.73
CA TYR A 503 13.56 -95.58 15.16
C TYR A 503 13.58 -96.88 15.98
N LYS A 504 12.40 -97.43 16.32
CA LYS A 504 12.14 -98.59 17.22
C LYS A 504 13.34 -99.56 17.42
N GLY A 505 14.11 -99.36 18.49
CA GLY A 505 15.21 -100.22 18.93
C GLY A 505 16.45 -99.41 19.33
N GLU A 506 17.39 -100.01 20.07
CA GLU A 506 18.71 -99.40 20.27
C GLU A 506 19.44 -99.32 18.92
N PRO A 507 19.98 -98.15 18.55
CA PRO A 507 20.61 -97.96 17.25
C PRO A 507 21.85 -98.85 17.12
N VAL A 508 21.94 -99.62 16.04
CA VAL A 508 23.03 -100.58 15.81
C VAL A 508 24.31 -99.87 15.35
N PHE A 509 24.19 -98.69 14.74
CA PHE A 509 25.31 -97.93 14.18
C PHE A 509 25.43 -96.49 14.71
N GLY A 510 24.36 -95.91 15.27
CA GLY A 510 24.36 -94.56 15.86
C GLY A 510 24.54 -93.45 14.83
N GLN A 511 24.15 -93.71 13.56
CA GLN A 511 24.36 -92.79 12.44
C GLN A 511 23.05 -92.20 11.94
N VAL A 512 23.09 -90.94 11.51
CA VAL A 512 21.95 -90.27 10.88
C VAL A 512 21.70 -90.86 9.50
N TYR A 513 20.49 -91.36 9.26
CA TYR A 513 20.08 -91.87 7.95
C TYR A 513 19.06 -90.97 7.24
N GLU A 514 18.42 -90.05 7.97
CA GLU A 514 17.45 -89.11 7.41
C GLU A 514 17.50 -87.78 8.17
N GLN A 515 17.43 -86.67 7.42
CA GLN A 515 17.26 -85.32 7.95
C GLN A 515 16.03 -84.70 7.28
N THR A 516 15.19 -83.99 8.04
CA THR A 516 13.94 -83.41 7.48
C THR A 516 14.17 -82.30 6.48
N ALA A 517 15.24 -81.51 6.64
CA ALA A 517 15.66 -80.49 5.69
C ALA A 517 16.77 -81.04 4.78
N ALA A 518 16.65 -80.88 3.46
CA ALA A 518 17.64 -81.37 2.51
C ALA A 518 19.02 -80.70 2.73
N ALA A 519 20.09 -81.46 2.60
CA ALA A 519 21.45 -80.94 2.66
C ALA A 519 21.66 -79.86 1.59
N GLY A 520 22.27 -78.72 1.96
CA GLY A 520 22.46 -77.57 1.07
C GLY A 520 21.23 -76.69 0.87
N SER A 521 20.06 -77.03 1.44
CA SER A 521 18.90 -76.13 1.44
C SER A 521 19.08 -74.93 2.39
N GLN A 522 18.39 -73.83 2.11
CA GLN A 522 18.37 -72.65 2.97
C GLN A 522 17.21 -72.77 3.97
N GLN A 523 17.51 -72.67 5.26
CA GLN A 523 16.51 -72.67 6.33
C GLN A 523 16.73 -71.46 7.24
N ALA A 524 15.66 -70.96 7.85
CA ALA A 524 15.75 -69.83 8.78
C ALA A 524 16.57 -70.22 10.02
N LYS A 525 17.50 -69.36 10.43
CA LYS A 525 18.27 -69.53 11.67
C LYS A 525 17.33 -69.72 12.86
N GLY A 526 17.61 -70.73 13.67
CA GLY A 526 16.76 -71.15 14.80
C GLY A 526 15.65 -72.15 14.44
N SER A 527 15.41 -72.46 13.16
CA SER A 527 14.43 -73.47 12.76
C SER A 527 14.81 -74.88 13.27
N THR A 528 13.80 -75.71 13.53
CA THR A 528 14.01 -77.08 13.99
C THR A 528 14.30 -78.04 12.82
N ILE A 529 15.43 -78.73 12.88
CA ILE A 529 15.79 -79.82 11.96
C ILE A 529 15.70 -81.13 12.75
N THR A 530 14.86 -82.05 12.27
CA THR A 530 14.72 -83.37 12.88
C THR A 530 15.65 -84.34 12.18
N ILE A 531 16.52 -85.00 12.94
CA ILE A 531 17.39 -86.08 12.45
C ILE A 531 16.89 -87.42 12.97
N LYS A 532 16.86 -88.43 12.08
CA LYS A 532 16.54 -89.81 12.45
C LYS A 532 17.79 -90.66 12.46
N VAL A 533 17.99 -91.37 13.56
CA VAL A 533 19.20 -92.17 13.83
C VAL A 533 18.82 -93.65 13.89
N PHE A 534 19.67 -94.50 13.30
CA PHE A 534 19.57 -95.97 13.30
C PHE A 534 20.79 -96.64 13.91
#